data_AF-A0A496R9R5-F1
#
_entry.id   AF-A0A496R9R5-F1
#
_cell.length_a   1.000
_cell.length_b   1.000
_cell.length_c   1.000
_cell.angle_alpha   90.00
_cell.angle_beta   90.00
_cell.angle_gamma   90.00
#
_symmetry.space_group_name_H-M   'P 1'
#
loop_
_entity.id
_entity.type
_entity.pdbx_description
1 polymer ?
#
loop_
_entity_poly.entity_id
_entity_poly.type
_entity_poly.pdbx_seq_one_letter_code
_entity_poly.pdbx_strand_id
1 'polypeptide(L)'
;MEVYAGGQKEDRLPQAQKLIEEGKYNDAILILTEIMKTNPDQFNEAQKLVNEIRTAREQYNELYAQLITVLNPPKGEAINEDLAYKLIRDMEGLDKTPNKAAVAAFAQARDTIVFAVTNRTFESIMDECTILLGDGKYVEAIDKYLSGFILHREFFEKKDYGNIVLNQIDSDIAEIESFIERFKALLPLIDNASTALSGALVSTSLENIETAADSYKTLMISALNLKRNIVARARNLDSIRESIQKEDESDIPYLSTLRVLSKGRVKSETREGLAGSIELYWAGVLTKNAQEMELDLEDRYSKILSLYDLGNYQEGIQEASDTSKTAEILLSLQNLWGGLVAIDKNGNPSEKGWTLVEEKLPQILKTEEINDAVNKLSALGSKQLQVLDLVSKVEKVDDPGSIESNREILLGLKKDIETIRMDIEKRKENLAGIAAAGIEV
;
A
#
# COMPACT_ATOMS: atom_id res chain seq x y z
N MET A 1 -18.14 -41.21 -89.47
CA MET A 1 -17.86 -39.80 -89.10
C MET A 1 -17.89 -39.73 -87.59
N GLU A 2 -16.74 -39.90 -86.96
CA GLU A 2 -16.56 -39.62 -85.53
C GLU A 2 -16.30 -38.12 -85.39
N VAL A 3 -17.19 -37.43 -84.68
CA VAL A 3 -17.06 -36.01 -84.37
C VAL A 3 -16.31 -35.94 -83.04
N TYR A 4 -15.01 -35.62 -83.09
CA TYR A 4 -14.24 -35.26 -81.92
C TYR A 4 -14.71 -33.88 -81.42
N ALA A 5 -15.52 -33.88 -80.37
CA ALA A 5 -15.78 -32.69 -79.57
C ALA A 5 -14.58 -32.45 -78.66
N GLY A 6 -13.60 -31.66 -79.14
CA GLY A 6 -12.55 -31.11 -78.30
C GLY A 6 -13.16 -30.14 -77.28
N GLY A 7 -13.44 -30.64 -76.08
CA GLY A 7 -13.83 -29.78 -74.97
C GLY A 7 -12.69 -28.81 -74.66
N GLN A 8 -12.93 -27.51 -74.85
CA GLN A 8 -12.08 -26.47 -74.28
C GLN A 8 -12.02 -26.71 -72.77
N LYS A 9 -10.84 -27.06 -72.25
CA LYS A 9 -10.57 -26.94 -70.82
C LYS A 9 -10.76 -25.47 -70.45
N GLU A 10 -11.73 -25.18 -69.58
CA GLU A 10 -11.87 -23.85 -69.00
C GLU A 10 -10.51 -23.42 -68.41
N ASP A 11 -10.04 -22.25 -68.82
CA ASP A 11 -8.85 -21.65 -68.26
C ASP A 11 -9.15 -21.22 -66.82
N ARG A 12 -8.62 -21.98 -65.86
CA ARG A 12 -8.81 -21.75 -64.42
C ARG A 12 -7.78 -20.77 -63.85
N LEU A 13 -6.78 -20.35 -64.63
CA LEU A 13 -5.73 -19.44 -64.19
C LEU A 13 -6.29 -18.05 -63.79
N PRO A 14 -7.24 -17.43 -64.53
CA PRO A 14 -7.89 -16.18 -64.13
C PRO A 14 -8.68 -16.33 -62.82
N GLN A 15 -9.24 -17.52 -62.56
CA GLN A 15 -9.95 -17.79 -61.32
C GLN A 15 -8.97 -17.86 -60.13
N ALA A 16 -7.81 -18.49 -60.31
CA ALA A 16 -6.75 -18.48 -59.30
C ALA A 16 -6.21 -17.07 -59.06
N GLN A 17 -5.97 -16.29 -60.11
CA GLN A 17 -5.54 -14.88 -59.99
C GLN A 17 -6.56 -14.05 -59.21
N LYS A 18 -7.85 -14.20 -59.51
CA LYS A 18 -8.92 -13.53 -58.75
C LYS A 18 -8.93 -13.93 -57.28
N LEU A 19 -8.70 -15.20 -56.95
CA LEU A 19 -8.59 -15.63 -55.55
C LEU A 19 -7.34 -15.07 -54.84
N ILE A 20 -6.25 -14.86 -55.56
CA ILE A 20 -5.03 -14.21 -55.03
C ILE A 20 -5.27 -12.72 -54.80
N GLU A 21 -5.91 -12.04 -55.75
CA GLU A 21 -6.36 -10.65 -55.60
C GLU A 21 -7.34 -10.50 -54.43
N GLU A 22 -8.15 -11.54 -54.18
CA GLU A 22 -9.10 -11.61 -53.07
C GLU A 22 -8.48 -12.08 -51.73
N GLY A 23 -7.17 -12.33 -51.67
CA GLY A 23 -6.47 -12.78 -50.45
C GLY A 23 -6.78 -14.23 -50.02
N LYS A 24 -7.53 -14.99 -50.82
CA LYS A 24 -7.94 -16.38 -50.54
C LYS A 24 -6.84 -17.37 -50.92
N TYR A 25 -5.68 -17.23 -50.29
CA TYR A 25 -4.46 -17.96 -50.64
C TYR A 25 -4.57 -19.49 -50.53
N ASN A 26 -5.34 -20.01 -49.57
CA ASN A 26 -5.54 -21.46 -49.45
C ASN A 26 -6.33 -22.01 -50.65
N ASP A 27 -7.39 -21.32 -51.06
CA ASP A 27 -8.22 -21.72 -52.20
C ASP A 27 -7.47 -21.54 -53.52
N ALA A 28 -6.71 -20.44 -53.65
CA ALA A 28 -5.84 -20.20 -54.79
C ALA A 28 -4.78 -21.30 -54.94
N ILE A 29 -4.12 -21.71 -53.85
CA ILE A 29 -3.12 -22.81 -53.88
C ILE A 29 -3.75 -24.13 -54.36
N LEU A 30 -4.98 -24.44 -53.95
CA LEU A 30 -5.68 -25.64 -54.41
C LEU A 30 -5.92 -25.62 -55.93
N ILE A 31 -6.39 -24.49 -56.47
CA ILE A 31 -6.60 -24.32 -57.91
C ILE A 31 -5.27 -24.35 -58.68
N LEU A 32 -4.24 -23.65 -58.20
CA LEU A 32 -2.93 -23.60 -58.84
C LEU A 32 -2.26 -24.99 -58.87
N THR A 33 -2.38 -25.76 -57.79
CA THR A 33 -1.85 -27.13 -57.70
C THR A 33 -2.55 -28.06 -58.70
N GLU A 34 -3.85 -27.88 -58.90
CA GLU A 34 -4.61 -28.63 -59.90
C GLU A 34 -4.24 -28.24 -61.34
N ILE A 35 -4.03 -26.94 -61.59
CA ILE A 35 -3.55 -26.43 -62.89
C ILE A 35 -2.16 -27.03 -63.21
N MET A 36 -1.24 -27.04 -62.24
CA MET A 36 0.10 -27.61 -62.41
C MET A 36 0.08 -29.12 -62.72
N LYS A 37 -0.94 -29.86 -62.26
CA LYS A 37 -1.10 -31.29 -62.53
C LYS A 37 -1.76 -31.58 -63.87
N THR A 38 -2.73 -30.76 -64.26
CA THR A 38 -3.64 -31.06 -65.38
C THR A 38 -3.30 -30.31 -66.66
N ASN A 39 -2.57 -29.19 -66.58
CA ASN A 39 -2.19 -28.34 -67.71
C ASN A 39 -0.67 -28.00 -67.68
N PRO A 40 0.19 -28.81 -68.32
CA PRO A 40 1.64 -28.61 -68.35
C PRO A 40 2.07 -27.24 -68.93
N ASP A 41 1.31 -26.71 -69.90
CA ASP A 41 1.62 -25.43 -70.56
C ASP A 41 1.45 -24.22 -69.62
N GLN A 42 0.63 -24.36 -68.57
CA GLN A 42 0.36 -23.31 -67.57
C GLN A 42 1.19 -23.48 -66.29
N PHE A 43 2.05 -24.50 -66.22
CA PHE A 43 2.84 -24.84 -65.03
C PHE A 43 3.70 -23.65 -64.55
N ASN A 44 4.38 -22.98 -65.46
CA ASN A 44 5.29 -21.87 -65.13
C ASN A 44 4.53 -20.66 -64.54
N GLU A 45 3.37 -20.33 -65.10
CA GLU A 45 2.54 -19.24 -64.57
C GLU A 45 1.93 -19.60 -63.23
N ALA A 46 1.43 -20.84 -63.08
CA ALA A 46 0.90 -21.31 -61.81
C ALA A 46 1.98 -21.35 -60.71
N GLN A 47 3.20 -21.78 -61.02
CA GLN A 47 4.34 -21.75 -60.09
C GLN A 47 4.71 -20.33 -59.68
N LYS A 48 4.65 -19.36 -60.61
CA LYS A 48 4.90 -17.94 -60.31
C LYS A 48 3.87 -17.39 -59.31
N LEU A 49 2.59 -17.73 -59.51
CA LEU A 49 1.50 -17.33 -58.60
C LEU A 49 1.62 -18.00 -57.23
N VAL A 50 2.05 -19.27 -57.15
CA VAL A 50 2.36 -19.93 -55.86
C VAL A 50 3.51 -19.22 -55.14
N ASN A 51 4.56 -18.80 -55.86
CA ASN A 51 5.66 -18.05 -55.27
C ASN A 51 5.20 -16.67 -54.76
N GLU A 52 4.31 -16.00 -55.49
CA GLU A 52 3.70 -14.72 -55.07
C GLU A 52 2.92 -14.87 -53.76
N ILE A 53 2.09 -15.91 -53.64
CA ILE A 53 1.39 -16.24 -52.40
C ILE A 53 2.37 -16.49 -51.24
N ARG A 54 3.48 -17.19 -51.51
CA ARG A 54 4.50 -17.48 -50.50
C ARG A 54 5.16 -16.18 -50.01
N THR A 55 5.56 -15.29 -50.91
CA THR A 55 6.16 -14.00 -50.56
C THR A 55 5.19 -13.11 -49.77
N ALA A 56 3.90 -13.09 -50.14
CA ALA A 56 2.90 -12.35 -49.37
C ALA A 56 2.75 -12.88 -47.93
N ARG A 57 2.78 -14.21 -47.73
CA ARG A 57 2.77 -14.82 -46.39
C ARG A 57 4.04 -14.54 -45.59
N GLU A 58 5.19 -14.57 -46.24
CA GLU A 58 6.48 -14.23 -45.60
C GLU A 58 6.45 -12.78 -45.10
N GLN A 59 5.99 -11.83 -45.93
CA GLN A 59 5.83 -10.43 -45.55
C GLN A 59 4.85 -10.24 -44.38
N TYR A 60 3.70 -10.93 -44.42
CA TYR A 60 2.73 -10.87 -43.32
C TYR A 60 3.33 -11.36 -42.00
N ASN A 61 4.03 -12.50 -42.02
CA ASN A 61 4.69 -13.06 -40.84
C ASN A 61 5.80 -12.14 -40.30
N GLU A 62 6.53 -11.47 -41.19
CA GLU A 62 7.56 -10.51 -40.81
C GLU A 62 6.96 -9.28 -40.10
N LEU A 63 5.89 -8.70 -40.66
CA LEU A 63 5.16 -7.59 -40.01
C LEU A 63 4.57 -8.01 -38.66
N TYR A 64 4.04 -9.23 -38.55
CA TYR A 64 3.53 -9.76 -37.30
C TYR A 64 4.62 -9.93 -36.23
N ALA A 65 5.79 -10.46 -36.61
CA ALA A 65 6.94 -10.58 -35.71
C ALA A 65 7.46 -9.21 -35.25
N GLN A 66 7.46 -8.21 -36.14
CA GLN A 66 7.76 -6.82 -35.77
C GLN A 66 6.73 -6.27 -34.78
N LEU A 67 5.44 -6.53 -34.99
CA LEU A 67 4.39 -6.08 -34.08
C LEU A 67 4.58 -6.65 -32.67
N ILE A 68 4.88 -7.96 -32.55
CA ILE A 68 5.19 -8.59 -31.25
C ILE A 68 6.35 -7.87 -30.56
N THR A 69 7.40 -7.54 -31.30
CA THR A 69 8.59 -6.85 -30.76
C THR A 69 8.24 -5.45 -30.27
N VAL A 70 7.41 -4.72 -31.01
CA VAL A 70 6.96 -3.36 -30.64
C VAL A 70 6.06 -3.35 -29.41
N LEU A 71 5.23 -4.39 -29.24
CA LEU A 71 4.33 -4.53 -28.09
C LEU A 71 5.02 -5.08 -26.84
N ASN A 72 6.20 -5.68 -26.99
CA ASN A 72 7.00 -6.19 -25.89
C ASN A 72 8.41 -5.58 -25.86
N PRO A 73 8.53 -4.24 -25.70
CA PRO A 73 9.83 -3.59 -25.66
C PRO A 73 10.56 -3.92 -24.35
N PRO A 74 11.90 -3.79 -24.31
CA PRO A 74 12.70 -3.97 -23.10
C PRO A 74 12.13 -3.22 -21.88
N LYS A 75 12.38 -3.74 -20.68
CA LYS A 75 11.86 -3.15 -19.43
C LYS A 75 12.29 -1.68 -19.32
N GLY A 76 11.32 -0.78 -19.15
CA GLY A 76 11.55 0.66 -19.01
C GLY A 76 11.34 1.50 -20.28
N GLU A 77 11.19 0.88 -21.46
CA GLU A 77 10.91 1.62 -22.71
C GLU A 77 9.40 1.81 -22.93
N ALA A 78 8.95 2.86 -23.64
CA ALA A 78 7.54 3.01 -23.98
C ALA A 78 7.16 2.09 -25.16
N ILE A 79 5.91 1.62 -25.21
CA ILE A 79 5.39 0.97 -26.42
C ILE A 79 5.25 2.05 -27.49
N ASN A 80 5.83 1.82 -28.67
CA ASN A 80 5.67 2.71 -29.81
C ASN A 80 4.32 2.43 -30.50
N GLU A 81 3.27 3.06 -29.98
CA GLU A 81 1.90 2.92 -30.48
C GLU A 81 1.77 3.27 -31.96
N ASP A 82 2.42 4.35 -32.41
CA ASP A 82 2.39 4.78 -33.81
C ASP A 82 2.95 3.70 -34.74
N LEU A 83 4.06 3.08 -34.34
CA LEU A 83 4.65 1.97 -35.07
C LEU A 83 3.74 0.74 -35.03
N ALA A 84 3.13 0.42 -33.89
CA ALA A 84 2.21 -0.71 -33.76
C ALA A 84 0.97 -0.54 -34.67
N TYR A 85 0.37 0.66 -34.69
CA TYR A 85 -0.74 0.97 -35.59
C TYR A 85 -0.32 0.98 -37.05
N LYS A 86 0.87 1.49 -37.37
CA LYS A 86 1.41 1.45 -38.73
C LYS A 86 1.57 0.00 -39.20
N LEU A 87 2.15 -0.88 -38.37
CA LEU A 87 2.31 -2.30 -38.68
C LEU A 87 0.95 -2.98 -38.91
N ILE A 88 -0.09 -2.65 -38.14
CA ILE A 88 -1.45 -3.13 -38.42
C ILE A 88 -1.96 -2.64 -39.78
N ARG A 89 -1.79 -1.36 -40.11
CA ARG A 89 -2.21 -0.82 -41.42
C ARG A 89 -1.46 -1.46 -42.57
N ASP A 90 -0.17 -1.71 -42.40
CA ASP A 90 0.66 -2.38 -43.40
C ASP A 90 0.20 -3.84 -43.59
N MET A 91 -0.14 -4.55 -42.51
CA MET A 91 -0.74 -5.89 -42.58
C MET A 91 -2.14 -5.88 -43.22
N GLU A 92 -2.97 -4.87 -42.93
CA GLU A 92 -4.27 -4.67 -43.59
C GLU A 92 -4.11 -4.38 -45.09
N GLY A 93 -3.08 -3.62 -45.48
CA GLY A 93 -2.78 -3.30 -46.88
C GLY A 93 -2.33 -4.49 -47.73
N LEU A 94 -1.89 -5.58 -47.11
CA LEU A 94 -1.58 -6.83 -47.79
C LEU A 94 -2.84 -7.61 -48.22
N ASP A 95 -3.98 -7.36 -47.57
CA ASP A 95 -5.28 -7.95 -47.94
C ASP A 95 -6.19 -6.88 -48.56
N LYS A 96 -6.28 -6.87 -49.90
CA LYS A 96 -7.03 -5.85 -50.66
C LYS A 96 -8.55 -6.01 -50.56
N THR A 97 -9.05 -7.16 -50.12
CA THR A 97 -10.50 -7.41 -49.93
C THR A 97 -10.73 -8.24 -48.66
N PRO A 98 -10.51 -7.64 -47.48
CA PRO A 98 -10.56 -8.39 -46.24
C PRO A 98 -11.96 -8.93 -46.00
N ASN A 99 -12.04 -10.24 -45.75
CA ASN A 99 -13.31 -10.86 -45.34
C ASN A 99 -13.68 -10.40 -43.92
N LYS A 100 -14.93 -10.63 -43.50
CA LYS A 100 -15.42 -10.21 -42.17
C LYS A 100 -14.55 -10.73 -41.01
N ALA A 101 -13.94 -11.91 -41.13
CA ALA A 101 -13.08 -12.47 -40.10
C ALA A 101 -11.73 -11.76 -40.02
N ALA A 102 -11.14 -11.39 -41.17
CA ALA A 102 -9.91 -10.59 -41.21
C ALA A 102 -10.11 -9.20 -40.60
N VAL A 103 -11.21 -8.51 -40.94
CA VAL A 103 -11.58 -7.22 -40.34
C VAL A 103 -11.75 -7.34 -38.83
N ALA A 104 -12.43 -8.39 -38.36
CA ALA A 104 -12.60 -8.64 -36.93
C ALA A 104 -11.26 -8.93 -36.22
N ALA A 105 -10.35 -9.69 -36.87
CA ALA A 105 -9.03 -9.98 -36.33
C ALA A 105 -8.16 -8.72 -36.19
N PHE A 106 -8.20 -7.79 -37.16
CA PHE A 106 -7.49 -6.52 -37.06
C PHE A 106 -8.08 -5.59 -35.99
N ALA A 107 -9.41 -5.57 -35.84
CA ALA A 107 -10.05 -4.86 -34.74
C ALA A 107 -9.59 -5.41 -33.38
N GLN A 108 -9.59 -6.74 -33.22
CA GLN A 108 -9.09 -7.41 -32.01
C GLN A 108 -7.60 -7.14 -31.76
N ALA A 109 -6.77 -7.10 -32.82
CA ALA A 109 -5.36 -6.75 -32.70
C ALA A 109 -5.18 -5.32 -32.17
N ARG A 110 -5.96 -4.35 -32.67
CA ARG A 110 -5.93 -2.96 -32.16
C ARG A 110 -6.34 -2.89 -30.69
N ASP A 111 -7.42 -3.58 -30.29
CA ASP A 111 -7.84 -3.63 -28.89
C ASP A 111 -6.73 -4.26 -27.99
N THR A 112 -6.01 -5.26 -28.50
CA THR A 112 -4.87 -5.88 -27.81
C THR A 112 -3.71 -4.89 -27.61
N ILE A 113 -3.42 -4.03 -28.59
CA ILE A 113 -2.42 -2.97 -28.47
C ILE A 113 -2.81 -1.99 -27.36
N VAL A 114 -4.04 -1.46 -27.43
CA VAL A 114 -4.54 -0.50 -26.43
C VAL A 114 -4.48 -1.11 -25.03
N PHE A 115 -4.82 -2.40 -24.91
CA PHE A 115 -4.72 -3.12 -23.64
C PHE A 115 -3.27 -3.22 -23.15
N ALA A 116 -2.34 -3.62 -24.02
CA ALA A 116 -0.92 -3.74 -23.68
C ALA A 116 -0.30 -2.39 -23.24
N VAL A 117 -0.63 -1.31 -23.95
CA VAL A 117 -0.24 0.06 -23.61
C VAL A 117 -0.79 0.45 -22.24
N THR A 118 -2.09 0.26 -22.02
CA THR A 118 -2.76 0.60 -20.78
C THR A 118 -2.16 -0.15 -19.59
N ASN A 119 -1.87 -1.45 -19.77
CA ASN A 119 -1.23 -2.27 -18.75
C ASN A 119 0.21 -1.81 -18.47
N ARG A 120 0.95 -1.35 -19.49
CA ARG A 120 2.30 -0.81 -19.28
C ARG A 120 2.28 0.53 -18.56
N THR A 121 1.31 1.39 -18.85
CA THR A 121 1.08 2.64 -18.11
C THR A 121 0.73 2.35 -16.65
N PHE A 122 -0.10 1.35 -16.40
CA PHE A 122 -0.40 0.87 -15.06
C PHE A 122 0.87 0.44 -14.31
N GLU A 123 1.71 -0.42 -14.90
CA GLU A 123 2.96 -0.84 -14.26
C GLU A 123 3.92 0.34 -14.01
N SER A 124 4.01 1.30 -14.95
CA SER A 124 4.81 2.53 -14.76
C SER A 124 4.31 3.36 -13.58
N ILE A 125 2.99 3.56 -13.45
CA ILE A 125 2.39 4.24 -12.30
C ILE A 125 2.81 3.54 -11.00
N MET A 126 2.71 2.21 -10.96
CA MET A 126 3.04 1.46 -9.76
C MET A 126 4.53 1.56 -9.41
N ASP A 127 5.43 1.45 -10.39
CA ASP A 127 6.88 1.55 -10.20
C ASP A 127 7.31 2.97 -9.77
N GLU A 128 6.76 4.01 -10.40
CA GLU A 128 7.01 5.40 -10.02
C GLU A 128 6.52 5.70 -8.61
N CYS A 129 5.33 5.21 -8.24
CA CYS A 129 4.82 5.37 -6.89
C CYS A 129 5.71 4.68 -5.86
N THR A 130 6.28 3.51 -6.15
CA THR A 130 7.23 2.85 -5.23
C THR A 130 8.44 3.74 -4.94
N ILE A 131 8.96 4.44 -5.95
CA ILE A 131 10.06 5.40 -5.77
C ILE A 131 9.58 6.59 -4.92
N LEU A 132 8.45 7.19 -5.25
CA LEU A 132 7.89 8.33 -4.51
C LEU A 132 7.64 7.99 -3.03
N LEU A 133 7.13 6.78 -2.75
CA LEU A 133 6.91 6.30 -1.38
C LEU A 133 8.23 6.09 -0.63
N GLY A 134 9.26 5.56 -1.30
CA GLY A 134 10.61 5.43 -0.74
C GLY A 134 11.26 6.78 -0.41
N ASP A 135 10.97 7.81 -1.20
CA ASP A 135 11.44 9.19 -0.98
C ASP A 135 10.60 9.98 0.02
N GLY A 136 9.55 9.37 0.62
CA GLY A 136 8.64 10.06 1.54
C GLY A 136 7.67 11.05 0.87
N LYS A 137 7.56 11.02 -0.46
CA LYS A 137 6.69 11.91 -1.26
C LYS A 137 5.28 11.35 -1.39
N TYR A 138 4.60 11.21 -0.25
CA TYR A 138 3.32 10.51 -0.17
C TYR A 138 2.19 11.17 -0.97
N VAL A 139 2.14 12.51 -1.01
CA VAL A 139 1.11 13.24 -1.77
C VAL A 139 1.28 13.06 -3.27
N GLU A 140 2.52 13.13 -3.76
CA GLU A 140 2.84 12.90 -5.16
C GLU A 140 2.49 11.46 -5.58
N ALA A 141 2.77 10.48 -4.71
CA ALA A 141 2.37 9.09 -4.94
C ALA A 141 0.83 8.93 -5.00
N ILE A 142 0.09 9.61 -4.12
CA ILE A 142 -1.38 9.61 -4.13
C ILE A 142 -1.91 10.16 -5.45
N ASP A 143 -1.41 11.30 -5.92
CA ASP A 143 -1.83 11.90 -7.18
C ASP A 143 -1.49 11.01 -8.38
N LYS A 144 -0.32 10.37 -8.36
CA LYS A 144 0.09 9.43 -9.39
C LYS A 144 -0.80 8.18 -9.41
N TYR A 145 -1.20 7.63 -8.27
CA TYR A 145 -2.16 6.53 -8.22
C TYR A 145 -3.53 6.94 -8.77
N LEU A 146 -4.03 8.12 -8.41
CA LEU A 146 -5.30 8.63 -8.94
C LEU A 146 -5.29 8.80 -10.45
N SER A 147 -4.16 9.19 -11.04
CA SER A 147 -4.02 9.29 -12.51
C SER A 147 -4.30 7.97 -13.23
N GLY A 148 -4.15 6.83 -12.55
CA GLY A 148 -4.43 5.50 -13.08
C GLY A 148 -5.90 5.08 -13.04
N PHE A 149 -6.79 5.85 -12.41
CA PHE A 149 -8.20 5.45 -12.23
C PHE A 149 -8.99 5.38 -13.54
N ILE A 150 -8.52 6.02 -14.60
CA ILE A 150 -9.14 5.96 -15.93
C ILE A 150 -8.72 4.72 -16.73
N LEU A 151 -7.65 4.04 -16.32
CA LEU A 151 -7.07 2.93 -17.08
C LEU A 151 -8.06 1.78 -17.21
N HIS A 152 -8.14 1.23 -18.41
CA HIS A 152 -9.03 0.14 -18.80
C HIS A 152 -10.54 0.45 -18.80
N ARG A 153 -10.98 1.68 -18.50
CA ARG A 153 -12.40 2.07 -18.52
C ARG A 153 -13.06 1.82 -19.88
N GLU A 154 -12.37 2.16 -20.98
CA GLU A 154 -12.91 1.96 -22.34
C GLU A 154 -13.29 0.50 -22.61
N PHE A 155 -12.48 -0.46 -22.14
CA PHE A 155 -12.79 -1.89 -22.30
C PHE A 155 -14.00 -2.32 -21.48
N PHE A 156 -14.18 -1.72 -20.30
CA PHE A 156 -15.35 -1.96 -19.46
C PHE A 156 -16.63 -1.45 -20.12
N GLU A 157 -16.62 -0.25 -20.68
CA GLU A 157 -17.77 0.35 -21.35
C GLU A 157 -18.16 -0.41 -22.63
N LYS A 158 -17.18 -0.90 -23.41
CA LYS A 158 -17.43 -1.75 -24.60
C LYS A 158 -18.15 -3.07 -24.28
N LYS A 159 -18.03 -3.59 -23.05
CA LYS A 159 -18.64 -4.86 -22.62
C LYS A 159 -20.10 -4.73 -22.21
N ASP A 160 -20.62 -3.51 -22.07
CA ASP A 160 -22.01 -3.19 -21.76
C ASP A 160 -22.57 -3.94 -20.54
N TYR A 161 -21.87 -3.85 -19.39
CA TYR A 161 -22.36 -4.38 -18.12
C TYR A 161 -23.58 -3.61 -17.56
N GLY A 162 -24.04 -2.57 -18.26
CA GLY A 162 -25.21 -1.76 -17.93
C GLY A 162 -24.93 -0.55 -17.05
N ASN A 163 -25.76 0.49 -17.22
CA ASN A 163 -25.58 1.80 -16.57
C ASN A 163 -25.66 1.76 -15.04
N ILE A 164 -26.42 0.82 -14.46
CA ILE A 164 -26.52 0.70 -13.00
C ILE A 164 -25.16 0.35 -12.39
N VAL A 165 -24.45 -0.60 -13.01
CA VAL A 165 -23.12 -1.04 -12.56
C VAL A 165 -22.11 0.08 -12.74
N LEU A 166 -22.11 0.75 -13.91
CA LEU A 166 -21.21 1.87 -14.19
C LEU A 166 -21.41 3.02 -13.19
N ASN A 167 -22.66 3.40 -12.92
CA ASN A 167 -22.98 4.46 -11.96
C ASN A 167 -22.52 4.12 -10.53
N GLN A 168 -22.59 2.84 -10.13
CA GLN A 168 -22.10 2.40 -8.83
C GLN A 168 -20.57 2.50 -8.74
N ILE A 169 -19.86 2.10 -9.80
CA ILE A 169 -18.40 2.23 -9.89
C ILE A 169 -17.98 3.71 -9.84
N ASP A 170 -18.61 4.55 -10.65
CA ASP A 170 -18.33 5.99 -10.68
C ASP A 170 -18.62 6.64 -9.31
N SER A 171 -19.67 6.20 -8.61
CA SER A 171 -19.97 6.65 -7.24
C SER A 171 -18.88 6.25 -6.25
N ASP A 172 -18.40 5.00 -6.28
CA ASP A 172 -17.33 4.56 -5.37
C ASP A 172 -16.00 5.25 -5.68
N ILE A 173 -15.69 5.53 -6.95
CA ILE A 173 -14.53 6.33 -7.36
C ILE A 173 -14.62 7.75 -6.79
N ALA A 174 -15.75 8.43 -7.01
CA ALA A 174 -15.94 9.80 -6.52
C ALA A 174 -15.84 9.89 -5.00
N GLU A 175 -16.31 8.86 -4.28
CA GLU A 175 -16.13 8.78 -2.84
C GLU A 175 -14.66 8.57 -2.44
N ILE A 176 -13.91 7.71 -3.12
CA ILE A 176 -12.47 7.53 -2.88
C ILE A 176 -11.74 8.86 -3.08
N GLU A 177 -11.99 9.56 -4.19
CA GLU A 177 -11.39 10.87 -4.48
C GLU A 177 -11.73 11.89 -3.38
N SER A 178 -12.99 11.94 -2.93
CA SER A 178 -13.42 12.81 -1.83
C SER A 178 -12.70 12.48 -0.51
N PHE A 179 -12.50 11.21 -0.18
CA PHE A 179 -11.73 10.81 1.00
C PHE A 179 -10.26 11.21 0.89
N ILE A 180 -9.67 11.13 -0.32
CA ILE A 180 -8.29 11.56 -0.56
C ILE A 180 -8.13 13.07 -0.39
N GLU A 181 -9.04 13.88 -0.93
CA GLU A 181 -8.97 15.34 -0.77
C GLU A 181 -9.11 15.75 0.70
N ARG A 182 -9.99 15.08 1.45
CA ARG A 182 -10.08 15.26 2.90
C ARG A 182 -8.81 14.85 3.61
N PHE A 183 -8.14 13.79 3.17
CA PHE A 183 -6.87 13.36 3.75
C PHE A 183 -5.76 14.37 3.48
N LYS A 184 -5.62 14.86 2.24
CA LYS A 184 -4.66 15.92 1.89
C LYS A 184 -4.87 17.18 2.73
N ALA A 185 -6.12 17.56 2.99
CA ALA A 185 -6.44 18.69 3.86
C ALA A 185 -6.06 18.46 5.34
N LEU A 186 -5.98 17.21 5.80
CA LEU A 186 -5.51 16.88 7.16
C LEU A 186 -3.99 16.95 7.31
N LEU A 187 -3.22 16.72 6.25
CA LEU A 187 -1.74 16.69 6.31
C LEU A 187 -1.14 17.92 7.02
N PRO A 188 -1.42 19.17 6.59
CA PRO A 188 -0.85 20.34 7.28
C PRO A 188 -1.35 20.49 8.72
N LEU A 189 -2.56 19.99 9.03
CA LEU A 189 -3.09 20.02 10.40
C LEU A 189 -2.35 19.02 11.30
N ILE A 190 -2.05 17.83 10.77
CA ILE A 190 -1.27 16.80 11.46
C ILE A 190 0.15 17.31 11.72
N ASP A 191 0.79 17.91 10.71
CA ASP A 191 2.16 18.44 10.84
C ASP A 191 2.23 19.57 11.89
N ASN A 192 1.23 20.46 11.91
CA ASN A 192 1.11 21.50 12.92
C ASN A 192 0.87 20.92 14.32
N ALA A 193 -0.01 19.93 14.45
CA ALA A 193 -0.28 19.28 15.73
C ALA A 193 0.92 18.47 16.25
N SER A 194 1.66 17.82 15.35
CA SER A 194 2.93 17.16 15.67
C SER A 194 3.94 18.18 16.21
N THR A 195 4.13 19.31 15.52
CA THR A 195 5.03 20.37 15.98
C THR A 195 4.59 20.98 17.32
N ALA A 196 3.29 21.17 17.52
CA ALA A 196 2.74 21.68 18.78
C ALA A 196 2.98 20.70 19.93
N LEU A 197 2.85 19.39 19.69
CA LEU A 197 3.16 18.35 20.66
C LEU A 197 4.65 18.38 21.05
N SER A 198 5.56 18.40 20.06
CA SER A 198 7.00 18.52 20.32
C SER A 198 7.33 19.78 21.15
N GLY A 199 6.70 20.92 20.83
CA GLY A 199 6.86 22.16 21.58
C GLY A 199 6.30 22.10 23.02
N ALA A 200 5.19 21.37 23.23
CA ALA A 200 4.60 21.19 24.54
C ALA A 200 5.52 20.41 25.49
N LEU A 201 6.21 19.38 24.97
CA LEU A 201 7.20 18.59 25.73
C LEU A 201 8.30 19.48 26.33
N VAL A 202 8.86 20.41 25.53
CA VAL A 202 9.88 21.36 25.97
C VAL A 202 9.40 22.29 27.09
N SER A 203 8.12 22.70 27.05
CA SER A 203 7.55 23.58 28.08
C SER A 203 7.36 22.90 29.44
N THR A 204 7.42 21.55 29.47
CA THR A 204 7.15 20.68 30.62
C THR A 204 5.78 20.81 31.28
N SER A 205 4.90 21.67 30.78
CA SER A 205 3.53 21.84 31.28
C SER A 205 2.66 20.66 30.86
N LEU A 206 2.22 19.89 31.85
CA LEU A 206 1.35 18.74 31.65
C LEU A 206 0.05 19.10 30.90
N GLU A 207 -0.60 20.22 31.25
CA GLU A 207 -1.84 20.68 30.60
C GLU A 207 -1.61 20.95 29.09
N ASN A 208 -0.47 21.54 28.74
CA ASN A 208 -0.11 21.79 27.36
C ASN A 208 0.17 20.47 26.60
N ILE A 209 0.84 19.51 27.25
CA ILE A 209 1.13 18.18 26.67
C ILE A 209 -0.18 17.43 26.42
N GLU A 210 -1.08 17.38 27.40
CA GLU A 210 -2.41 16.75 27.29
C GLU A 210 -3.19 17.36 26.12
N THR A 211 -3.30 18.69 26.06
CA THR A 211 -4.04 19.40 25.00
C THR A 211 -3.46 19.15 23.61
N ALA A 212 -2.13 19.19 23.48
CA ALA A 212 -1.45 18.96 22.21
C ALA A 212 -1.57 17.50 21.75
N ALA A 213 -1.43 16.55 22.67
CA ALA A 213 -1.55 15.13 22.39
C ALA A 213 -2.97 14.74 21.97
N ASP A 214 -4.01 15.24 22.64
CA ASP A 214 -5.41 14.99 22.26
C ASP A 214 -5.76 15.56 20.89
N SER A 215 -5.27 16.76 20.59
CA SER A 215 -5.43 17.40 19.28
C SER A 215 -4.77 16.55 18.18
N TYR A 216 -3.53 16.11 18.42
CA TYR A 216 -2.78 15.25 17.51
C TYR A 216 -3.47 13.89 17.30
N LYS A 217 -3.87 13.23 18.39
CA LYS A 217 -4.57 11.94 18.38
C LYS A 217 -5.86 11.99 17.57
N THR A 218 -6.65 13.05 17.74
CA THR A 218 -7.92 13.23 17.02
C THR A 218 -7.71 13.31 15.50
N LEU A 219 -6.68 14.03 15.04
CA LEU A 219 -6.32 14.12 13.64
C LEU A 219 -5.81 12.78 13.09
N MET A 220 -4.99 12.06 13.86
CA MET A 220 -4.48 10.74 13.48
C MET A 220 -5.59 9.68 13.34
N ILE A 221 -6.58 9.69 14.23
CA ILE A 221 -7.77 8.83 14.13
C ILE A 221 -8.59 9.20 12.88
N SER A 222 -8.70 10.49 12.57
CA SER A 222 -9.42 10.97 11.39
C SER A 222 -8.77 10.47 10.09
N ALA A 223 -7.44 10.54 10.00
CA ALA A 223 -6.67 10.00 8.89
C ALA A 223 -6.85 8.48 8.74
N LEU A 224 -6.81 7.74 9.85
CA LEU A 224 -7.04 6.29 9.86
C LEU A 224 -8.44 5.91 9.35
N ASN A 225 -9.46 6.69 9.74
CA ASN A 225 -10.83 6.46 9.27
C ASN A 225 -10.97 6.73 7.76
N LEU A 226 -10.29 7.74 7.22
CA LEU A 226 -10.27 7.97 5.77
C LEU A 226 -9.63 6.80 5.02
N LYS A 227 -8.49 6.27 5.50
CA LYS A 227 -7.88 5.05 4.96
C LYS A 227 -8.88 3.88 4.96
N ARG A 228 -9.54 3.64 6.10
CA ARG A 228 -10.54 2.55 6.24
C ARG A 228 -11.67 2.69 5.23
N ASN A 229 -12.16 3.91 5.01
CA ASN A 229 -13.22 4.19 4.04
C ASN A 229 -12.76 3.94 2.60
N ILE A 230 -11.54 4.36 2.23
CA ILE A 230 -10.95 4.05 0.91
C ILE A 230 -10.86 2.53 0.70
N VAL A 231 -10.35 1.79 1.68
CA VAL A 231 -10.26 0.33 1.60
C VAL A 231 -11.65 -0.31 1.51
N ALA A 232 -12.65 0.22 2.23
CA ALA A 232 -14.03 -0.27 2.16
C ALA A 232 -14.65 -0.07 0.77
N ARG A 233 -14.46 1.10 0.15
CA ARG A 233 -14.90 1.37 -1.22
C ARG A 233 -14.19 0.49 -2.24
N ALA A 234 -12.89 0.30 -2.10
CA ALA A 234 -12.14 -0.61 -2.96
C ALA A 234 -12.58 -2.09 -2.79
N ARG A 235 -13.02 -2.51 -1.60
CA ARG A 235 -13.66 -3.83 -1.41
C ARG A 235 -15.04 -3.90 -2.07
N ASN A 236 -15.79 -2.80 -2.10
CA ASN A 236 -17.07 -2.78 -2.83
C ASN A 236 -16.84 -2.98 -4.34
N LEU A 237 -15.80 -2.34 -4.91
CA LEU A 237 -15.39 -2.58 -6.30
C LEU A 237 -15.02 -4.06 -6.54
N ASP A 238 -14.35 -4.71 -5.59
CA ASP A 238 -14.09 -6.16 -5.64
C ASP A 238 -15.40 -6.98 -5.65
N SER A 239 -16.37 -6.63 -4.80
CA SER A 239 -17.67 -7.29 -4.76
C SER A 239 -18.49 -7.08 -6.04
N ILE A 240 -18.45 -5.88 -6.63
CA ILE A 240 -19.08 -5.60 -7.92
C ILE A 240 -18.44 -6.49 -8.99
N ARG A 241 -17.11 -6.58 -9.02
CA ARG A 241 -16.37 -7.44 -9.96
C ARG A 241 -16.84 -8.89 -9.86
N GLU A 242 -16.86 -9.45 -8.67
CA GLU A 242 -17.32 -10.83 -8.42
C GLU A 242 -18.78 -11.05 -8.84
N SER A 243 -19.63 -10.02 -8.72
CA SER A 243 -21.06 -10.14 -9.06
C SER A 243 -21.36 -10.10 -10.56
N ILE A 244 -20.53 -9.43 -11.36
CA ILE A 244 -20.75 -9.25 -12.81
C ILE A 244 -19.81 -10.10 -13.67
N GLN A 245 -18.78 -10.70 -13.07
CA GLN A 245 -17.84 -11.58 -13.75
C GLN A 245 -18.55 -12.85 -14.21
N LYS A 246 -18.43 -13.17 -15.50
CA LYS A 246 -18.99 -14.37 -16.10
C LYS A 246 -18.07 -15.57 -15.87
N GLU A 247 -18.63 -16.79 -15.91
CA GLU A 247 -17.86 -18.04 -15.69
C GLU A 247 -16.70 -18.23 -16.69
N ASP A 248 -16.83 -17.70 -17.91
CA ASP A 248 -15.82 -17.75 -18.97
C ASP A 248 -14.83 -16.58 -18.95
N GLU A 249 -15.02 -15.60 -18.06
CA GLU A 249 -14.18 -14.42 -17.93
C GLU A 249 -13.20 -14.59 -16.75
N SER A 250 -11.89 -14.52 -17.04
CA SER A 250 -10.86 -14.70 -16.01
C SER A 250 -10.72 -13.50 -15.07
N ASP A 251 -10.99 -12.29 -15.57
CA ASP A 251 -10.94 -11.05 -14.79
C ASP A 251 -11.67 -9.88 -15.50
N ILE A 252 -11.95 -8.81 -14.76
CA ILE A 252 -12.42 -7.53 -15.28
C ILE A 252 -11.34 -6.47 -15.04
N PRO A 253 -10.50 -6.18 -16.04
CA PRO A 253 -9.28 -5.39 -15.88
C PRO A 253 -9.49 -4.01 -15.23
N TYR A 254 -10.59 -3.32 -15.55
CA TYR A 254 -10.90 -2.02 -14.96
C TYR A 254 -11.04 -2.09 -13.43
N LEU A 255 -11.86 -3.01 -12.94
CA LEU A 255 -12.09 -3.18 -11.51
C LEU A 255 -10.85 -3.70 -10.78
N SER A 256 -10.10 -4.61 -11.39
CA SER A 256 -8.82 -5.07 -10.85
C SER A 256 -7.78 -3.96 -10.75
N THR A 257 -7.74 -3.05 -11.74
CA THR A 257 -6.85 -1.89 -11.74
C THR A 257 -7.21 -0.94 -10.60
N LEU A 258 -8.49 -0.55 -10.48
CA LEU A 258 -8.97 0.30 -9.40
C LEU A 258 -8.67 -0.29 -8.01
N ARG A 259 -8.87 -1.60 -7.85
CA ARG A 259 -8.53 -2.31 -6.61
C ARG A 259 -7.04 -2.17 -6.28
N VAL A 260 -6.15 -2.46 -7.24
CA VAL A 260 -4.71 -2.44 -6.99
C VAL A 260 -4.21 -1.03 -6.73
N LEU A 261 -4.67 -0.03 -7.48
CA LEU A 261 -4.32 1.37 -7.24
C LEU A 261 -4.81 1.84 -5.86
N SER A 262 -5.97 1.37 -5.40
CA SER A 262 -6.54 1.76 -4.11
C SER A 262 -5.90 1.05 -2.91
N LYS A 263 -5.64 -0.27 -3.02
CA LYS A 263 -5.23 -1.14 -1.89
C LYS A 263 -3.77 -1.60 -1.95
N GLY A 264 -3.10 -1.44 -3.09
CA GLY A 264 -1.79 -2.01 -3.37
C GLY A 264 -1.85 -3.47 -3.87
N ARG A 265 -0.70 -3.99 -4.32
CA ARG A 265 -0.54 -5.38 -4.75
C ARG A 265 -0.48 -6.31 -3.53
N VAL A 266 -1.24 -7.41 -3.57
CA VAL A 266 -1.31 -8.40 -2.47
C VAL A 266 0.05 -9.00 -2.12
N LYS A 267 0.87 -9.25 -3.14
CA LYS A 267 2.20 -9.90 -3.01
C LYS A 267 3.36 -8.91 -2.88
N SER A 268 3.10 -7.60 -2.86
CA SER A 268 4.20 -6.64 -2.68
C SER A 268 4.72 -6.72 -1.25
N GLU A 269 6.05 -6.72 -1.09
CA GLU A 269 6.70 -6.62 0.21
C GLU A 269 6.46 -5.23 0.82
N THR A 270 6.49 -4.19 -0.03
CA THR A 270 6.24 -2.80 0.34
C THR A 270 4.75 -2.47 0.37
N ARG A 271 4.38 -1.51 1.22
CA ARG A 271 3.02 -0.95 1.23
C ARG A 271 2.85 -0.07 -0.01
N GLU A 272 1.80 -0.33 -0.79
CA GLU A 272 1.51 0.32 -2.07
C GLU A 272 0.05 0.80 -2.13
N GLY A 273 -0.27 1.56 -3.17
CA GLY A 273 -1.60 2.10 -3.44
C GLY A 273 -1.95 3.29 -2.55
N LEU A 274 -3.15 3.83 -2.74
CA LEU A 274 -3.67 4.95 -1.94
C LEU A 274 -3.65 4.64 -0.44
N ALA A 275 -4.14 3.45 -0.05
CA ALA A 275 -4.16 3.01 1.34
C ALA A 275 -2.74 2.86 1.92
N GLY A 276 -1.79 2.32 1.14
CA GLY A 276 -0.41 2.18 1.55
C GLY A 276 0.30 3.53 1.70
N SER A 277 0.00 4.49 0.82
CA SER A 277 0.55 5.85 0.87
C SER A 277 0.16 6.57 2.17
N ILE A 278 -1.13 6.50 2.54
CA ILE A 278 -1.64 7.06 3.80
C ILE A 278 -0.98 6.38 4.99
N GLU A 279 -0.85 5.05 4.94
CA GLU A 279 -0.29 4.25 6.02
C GLU A 279 1.21 4.50 6.25
N LEU A 280 1.99 4.71 5.18
CA LEU A 280 3.41 5.05 5.30
C LEU A 280 3.61 6.45 5.87
N TYR A 281 2.86 7.45 5.38
CA TYR A 281 2.86 8.80 5.99
C TYR A 281 2.56 8.74 7.48
N TRP A 282 1.46 8.07 7.83
CA TRP A 282 0.99 7.94 9.20
C TRP A 282 2.03 7.24 10.09
N ALA A 283 2.69 6.19 9.58
CA ALA A 283 3.71 5.45 10.32
C ALA A 283 4.96 6.32 10.59
N GLY A 284 5.35 7.13 9.60
CA GLY A 284 6.46 8.07 9.75
C GLY A 284 6.21 9.10 10.86
N VAL A 285 5.07 9.79 10.81
CA VAL A 285 4.75 10.84 11.80
C VAL A 285 4.55 10.25 13.20
N LEU A 286 3.88 9.10 13.32
CA LEU A 286 3.70 8.46 14.62
C LEU A 286 5.03 7.98 15.23
N THR A 287 5.91 7.39 14.42
CA THR A 287 7.23 6.94 14.90
C THR A 287 8.04 8.12 15.44
N LYS A 288 8.10 9.22 14.68
CA LYS A 288 8.81 10.43 15.10
C LYS A 288 8.29 10.96 16.45
N ASN A 289 6.97 11.16 16.56
CA ASN A 289 6.39 11.73 17.78
C ASN A 289 6.52 10.77 18.98
N ALA A 290 6.42 9.46 18.77
CA ALA A 290 6.64 8.48 19.83
C ALA A 290 8.09 8.53 20.35
N GLN A 291 9.08 8.61 19.45
CA GLN A 291 10.49 8.74 19.83
C GLN A 291 10.76 10.02 20.64
N GLU A 292 10.22 11.17 20.22
CA GLU A 292 10.39 12.44 20.95
C GLU A 292 9.79 12.37 22.37
N MET A 293 8.62 11.74 22.52
CA MET A 293 7.99 11.56 23.82
C MET A 293 8.72 10.52 24.69
N GLU A 294 9.26 9.47 24.09
CA GLU A 294 10.07 8.47 24.82
C GLU A 294 11.32 9.11 25.41
N LEU A 295 12.01 9.97 24.65
CA LEU A 295 13.17 10.71 25.13
C LEU A 295 12.81 11.67 26.28
N ASP A 296 11.71 12.43 26.14
CA ASP A 296 11.22 13.30 27.24
C ASP A 296 10.91 12.48 28.50
N LEU A 297 10.32 11.29 28.35
CA LEU A 297 9.98 10.41 29.46
C LEU A 297 11.23 9.89 30.17
N GLU A 298 12.29 9.53 29.43
CA GLU A 298 13.57 9.10 29.98
C GLU A 298 14.27 10.24 30.74
N ASP A 299 14.31 11.44 30.17
CA ASP A 299 14.91 12.62 30.81
C ASP A 299 14.20 12.95 32.14
N ARG A 300 12.87 12.89 32.15
CA ARG A 300 12.08 13.07 33.37
C ARG A 300 12.32 11.97 34.39
N TYR A 301 12.41 10.71 33.96
CA TYR A 301 12.75 9.61 34.85
C TYR A 301 14.12 9.79 35.51
N SER A 302 15.14 10.18 34.74
CA SER A 302 16.47 10.52 35.28
C SER A 302 16.43 11.71 36.25
N LYS A 303 15.62 12.74 35.95
CA LYS A 303 15.42 13.89 36.85
C LYS A 303 14.80 13.47 38.19
N ILE A 304 13.80 12.57 38.18
CA ILE A 304 13.20 12.04 39.40
C ILE A 304 14.25 11.33 40.25
N LEU A 305 15.05 10.43 39.65
CA LEU A 305 16.12 9.74 40.38
C LEU A 305 17.09 10.73 41.04
N SER A 306 17.50 11.78 40.32
CA SER A 306 18.39 12.82 40.86
C SER A 306 17.75 13.59 42.03
N LEU A 307 16.46 13.93 41.95
CA LEU A 307 15.74 14.60 43.04
C LEU A 307 15.70 13.72 44.31
N TYR A 308 15.53 12.41 44.16
CA TYR A 308 15.54 11.47 45.28
C TYR A 308 16.91 11.32 45.90
N ASP A 309 17.98 11.25 45.09
CA ASP A 309 19.36 11.18 45.58
C ASP A 309 19.78 12.44 46.35
N LEU A 310 19.26 13.60 45.95
CA LEU A 310 19.48 14.87 46.63
C LEU A 310 18.57 15.07 47.87
N GLY A 311 17.61 14.18 48.11
CA GLY A 311 16.66 14.27 49.21
C GLY A 311 15.49 15.25 48.98
N ASN A 312 15.31 15.75 47.75
CA ASN A 312 14.23 16.64 47.35
C ASN A 312 12.93 15.85 47.08
N TYR A 313 12.45 15.09 48.06
CA TYR A 313 11.35 14.14 47.88
C TYR A 313 10.04 14.79 47.45
N GLN A 314 9.72 16.00 47.92
CA GLN A 314 8.48 16.67 47.56
C GLN A 314 8.44 17.05 46.07
N GLU A 315 9.52 17.63 45.55
CA GLU A 315 9.67 17.92 44.11
C GLU A 315 9.70 16.62 43.30
N GLY A 316 10.40 15.59 43.80
CA GLY A 316 10.46 14.28 43.15
C GLY A 316 9.10 13.57 43.04
N ILE A 317 8.23 13.71 44.05
CA ILE A 317 6.85 13.17 44.00
C ILE A 317 6.02 13.91 42.95
N GLN A 318 6.14 15.25 42.88
CA GLN A 318 5.41 16.04 41.90
C GLN A 318 5.86 15.69 40.47
N GLU A 319 7.16 15.66 40.22
CA GLU A 319 7.72 15.27 38.92
C GLU A 319 7.30 13.83 38.56
N ALA A 320 7.29 12.91 39.53
CA ALA A 320 6.82 11.55 39.31
C ALA A 320 5.33 11.50 38.92
N SER A 321 4.47 12.29 39.57
CA SER A 321 3.06 12.37 39.19
C SER A 321 2.87 12.89 37.76
N ASP A 322 3.61 13.92 37.36
CA ASP A 322 3.48 14.51 36.02
C ASP A 322 4.08 13.60 34.94
N THR A 323 5.17 12.91 35.27
CA THR A 323 5.81 11.92 34.38
C THR A 323 4.92 10.70 34.17
N SER A 324 4.23 10.20 35.21
CA SER A 324 3.29 9.08 35.08
C SER A 324 2.15 9.42 34.11
N LYS A 325 1.56 10.61 34.21
CA LYS A 325 0.53 11.06 33.27
C LYS A 325 1.07 11.23 31.85
N THR A 326 2.28 11.75 31.71
CA THR A 326 2.95 11.85 30.40
C THR A 326 3.15 10.47 29.77
N ALA A 327 3.52 9.45 30.56
CA ALA A 327 3.62 8.07 30.10
C ALA A 327 2.26 7.51 29.65
N GLU A 328 1.18 7.77 30.39
CA GLU A 328 -0.18 7.37 30.00
C GLU A 328 -0.61 7.99 28.65
N ILE A 329 -0.28 9.27 28.42
CA ILE A 329 -0.53 9.95 27.15
C ILE A 329 0.25 9.25 26.03
N LEU A 330 1.54 8.99 26.22
CA LEU A 330 2.39 8.28 25.26
C LEU A 330 1.84 6.88 24.94
N LEU A 331 1.49 6.09 25.94
CA LEU A 331 0.85 4.78 25.74
C LEU A 331 -0.43 4.91 24.90
N SER A 332 -1.23 5.95 25.15
CA SER A 332 -2.44 6.20 24.38
C SER A 332 -2.17 6.53 22.91
N LEU A 333 -1.04 7.16 22.61
CA LEU A 333 -0.59 7.45 21.24
C LEU A 333 0.06 6.23 20.59
N GLN A 334 0.89 5.48 21.30
CA GLN A 334 1.45 4.21 20.81
C GLN A 334 0.35 3.19 20.50
N ASN A 335 -0.75 3.19 21.25
CA ASN A 335 -1.91 2.35 20.94
C ASN A 335 -2.56 2.65 19.58
N LEU A 336 -2.29 3.81 18.98
CA LEU A 336 -2.72 4.09 17.61
C LEU A 336 -2.09 3.11 16.60
N TRP A 337 -0.92 2.52 16.89
CA TRP A 337 -0.28 1.47 16.07
C TRP A 337 -1.20 0.29 15.81
N GLY A 338 -2.10 -0.03 16.76
CA GLY A 338 -3.13 -1.05 16.58
C GLY A 338 -4.02 -0.80 15.36
N GLY A 339 -4.19 0.44 14.93
CA GLY A 339 -4.91 0.83 13.72
C GLY A 339 -4.26 0.36 12.41
N LEU A 340 -2.96 0.06 12.43
CA LEU A 340 -2.19 -0.43 11.28
C LEU A 340 -1.98 -1.95 11.28
N VAL A 341 -2.37 -2.64 12.35
CA VAL A 341 -2.24 -4.10 12.41
C VAL A 341 -3.14 -4.71 11.34
N ALA A 342 -2.50 -5.30 10.32
CA ALA A 342 -3.21 -5.99 9.26
C ALA A 342 -3.83 -7.27 9.81
N ILE A 343 -5.16 -7.35 9.81
CA ILE A 343 -5.93 -8.51 10.29
C ILE A 343 -6.34 -9.43 9.13
N ASP A 344 -6.36 -10.73 9.40
CA ASP A 344 -6.88 -11.76 8.50
C ASP A 344 -8.42 -11.81 8.55
N LYS A 345 -9.00 -12.69 7.72
CA LYS A 345 -10.46 -12.91 7.65
C LYS A 345 -11.08 -13.44 8.94
N ASN A 346 -10.27 -13.97 9.87
CA ASN A 346 -10.70 -14.51 11.15
C ASN A 346 -10.52 -13.48 12.29
N GLY A 347 -10.01 -12.28 11.99
CA GLY A 347 -9.73 -11.23 12.96
C GLY A 347 -8.39 -11.37 13.69
N ASN A 348 -7.52 -12.30 13.28
CA ASN A 348 -6.17 -12.44 13.84
C ASN A 348 -5.19 -11.53 13.10
N PRO A 349 -4.10 -11.06 13.73
CA PRO A 349 -3.02 -10.41 13.00
C PRO A 349 -2.49 -11.35 11.90
N SER A 350 -2.40 -10.82 10.69
CA SER A 350 -1.68 -11.47 9.58
C SER A 350 -0.18 -11.50 9.86
N GLU A 351 0.61 -12.20 9.05
CA GLU A 351 2.08 -12.19 9.15
C GLU A 351 2.65 -10.75 9.22
N LYS A 352 2.22 -9.88 8.31
CA LYS A 352 2.58 -8.44 8.34
C LYS A 352 2.06 -7.72 9.58
N GLY A 353 0.93 -8.14 10.12
CA GLY A 353 0.39 -7.63 11.38
C GLY A 353 1.25 -8.02 12.58
N TRP A 354 1.72 -9.27 12.63
CA TRP A 354 2.62 -9.76 13.67
C TRP A 354 3.98 -9.08 13.63
N THR A 355 4.56 -8.87 12.45
CA THR A 355 5.82 -8.11 12.31
C THR A 355 5.71 -6.72 12.94
N LEU A 356 4.60 -6.00 12.69
CA LEU A 356 4.38 -4.69 13.30
C LEU A 356 4.22 -4.78 14.82
N VAL A 357 3.52 -5.80 15.33
CA VAL A 357 3.38 -6.03 16.77
C VAL A 357 4.74 -6.30 17.40
N GLU A 358 5.56 -7.16 16.81
CA GLU A 358 6.91 -7.47 17.30
C GLU A 358 7.82 -6.25 17.29
N GLU A 359 7.71 -5.38 16.28
CA GLU A 359 8.47 -4.14 16.17
C GLU A 359 8.09 -3.11 17.25
N LYS A 360 6.80 -2.94 17.54
CA LYS A 360 6.29 -1.86 18.41
C LYS A 360 6.08 -2.28 19.87
N LEU A 361 5.90 -3.57 20.15
CA LEU A 361 5.70 -4.08 21.50
C LEU A 361 6.83 -3.67 22.47
N PRO A 362 8.12 -3.71 22.09
CA PRO A 362 9.17 -3.35 23.03
C PRO A 362 9.14 -1.88 23.47
N GLN A 363 8.75 -0.96 22.58
CA GLN A 363 8.57 0.47 22.89
C GLN A 363 7.41 0.69 23.89
N ILE A 364 6.31 -0.04 23.71
CA ILE A 364 5.15 -0.02 24.61
C ILE A 364 5.56 -0.54 25.99
N LEU A 365 6.22 -1.70 26.05
CA LEU A 365 6.67 -2.30 27.32
C LEU A 365 7.65 -1.40 28.08
N LYS A 366 8.57 -0.73 27.36
CA LYS A 366 9.49 0.24 27.95
C LYS A 366 8.71 1.39 28.62
N THR A 367 7.70 1.91 27.94
CA THR A 367 6.86 3.01 28.45
C THR A 367 6.06 2.57 29.68
N GLU A 368 5.50 1.36 29.67
CA GLU A 368 4.81 0.76 30.83
C GLU A 368 5.76 0.58 32.03
N GLU A 369 6.97 0.08 31.80
CA GLU A 369 7.97 -0.12 32.85
C GLU A 369 8.45 1.20 33.47
N ILE A 370 8.64 2.26 32.66
CA ILE A 370 8.95 3.60 33.18
C ILE A 370 7.78 4.13 34.02
N ASN A 371 6.55 4.05 33.51
CA ASN A 371 5.36 4.52 34.24
C ASN A 371 5.25 3.85 35.63
N ASP A 372 5.40 2.54 35.65
CA ASP A 372 5.35 1.79 36.90
C ASP A 372 6.52 2.11 37.85
N ALA A 373 7.74 2.27 37.33
CA ALA A 373 8.90 2.64 38.13
C ALA A 373 8.71 4.03 38.77
N VAL A 374 8.18 4.98 38.01
CA VAL A 374 7.84 6.33 38.47
C VAL A 374 6.77 6.30 39.56
N ASN A 375 5.73 5.50 39.40
CA ASN A 375 4.69 5.31 40.43
C ASN A 375 5.28 4.74 41.73
N LYS A 376 6.22 3.80 41.63
CA LYS A 376 6.94 3.25 42.78
C LYS A 376 7.86 4.27 43.45
N LEU A 377 8.55 5.10 42.67
CA LEU A 377 9.35 6.21 43.19
C LEU A 377 8.46 7.19 43.97
N SER A 378 7.33 7.63 43.41
CA SER A 378 6.37 8.49 44.10
C SER A 378 5.91 7.92 45.46
N ALA A 379 5.63 6.61 45.51
CA ALA A 379 5.31 5.92 46.75
C ALA A 379 6.49 5.90 47.74
N LEU A 380 7.71 5.67 47.26
CA LEU A 380 8.93 5.74 48.06
C LEU A 380 9.14 7.14 48.67
N GLY A 381 8.97 8.19 47.88
CA GLY A 381 9.17 9.57 48.33
C GLY A 381 8.16 9.96 49.40
N SER A 382 6.90 9.54 49.22
CA SER A 382 5.85 9.73 50.22
C SER A 382 6.20 9.08 51.56
N LYS A 383 6.78 7.87 51.53
CA LYS A 383 7.25 7.17 52.73
C LYS A 383 8.46 7.86 53.36
N GLN A 384 9.40 8.37 52.55
CA GLN A 384 10.55 9.12 53.05
C GLN A 384 10.15 10.45 53.71
N LEU A 385 9.16 11.17 53.16
CA LEU A 385 8.59 12.35 53.81
C LEU A 385 7.92 12.01 55.15
N GLN A 386 7.22 10.88 55.25
CA GLN A 386 6.64 10.41 56.51
C GLN A 386 7.73 10.11 57.56
N VAL A 387 8.85 9.49 57.14
CA VAL A 387 10.00 9.27 58.04
C VAL A 387 10.57 10.61 58.51
N LEU A 388 10.79 11.57 57.63
CA LEU A 388 11.32 12.89 58.00
C LEU A 388 10.40 13.63 58.98
N ASP A 389 9.09 13.62 58.74
CA ASP A 389 8.09 14.20 59.64
C ASP A 389 8.11 13.52 61.02
N LEU A 390 8.11 12.17 61.06
CA LEU A 390 8.18 11.41 62.31
C LEU A 390 9.48 11.64 63.08
N VAL A 391 10.63 11.66 62.41
CA VAL A 391 11.92 11.97 63.05
C VAL A 391 11.87 13.36 63.70
N SER A 392 11.34 14.37 62.98
CA SER A 392 11.20 15.74 63.51
C SER A 392 10.26 15.85 64.72
N LYS A 393 9.29 14.91 64.83
CA LYS A 393 8.38 14.81 65.97
C LYS A 393 9.02 14.08 67.14
N VAL A 394 9.74 12.99 66.89
CA VAL A 394 10.46 12.22 67.92
C VAL A 394 11.50 13.08 68.62
N GLU A 395 12.20 13.97 67.90
CA GLU A 395 13.14 14.94 68.48
C GLU A 395 12.51 15.90 69.51
N LYS A 396 11.17 15.98 69.56
CA LYS A 396 10.41 16.93 70.40
C LYS A 396 9.58 16.26 71.50
N VAL A 397 9.67 14.93 71.65
CA VAL A 397 8.80 14.14 72.52
C VAL A 397 9.61 13.54 73.68
N ASP A 398 9.20 13.86 74.92
CA ASP A 398 9.84 13.36 76.15
C ASP A 398 9.07 12.18 76.80
N ASP A 399 7.90 11.81 76.27
CA ASP A 399 7.06 10.73 76.82
C ASP A 399 7.47 9.35 76.27
N PRO A 400 7.81 8.37 77.13
CA PRO A 400 8.24 7.03 76.70
C PRO A 400 7.21 6.24 75.87
N GLY A 401 5.91 6.41 76.14
CA GLY A 401 4.86 5.71 75.38
C GLY A 401 4.77 6.19 73.94
N SER A 402 4.92 7.51 73.75
CA SER A 402 4.98 8.15 72.44
C SER A 402 6.25 7.79 71.67
N ILE A 403 7.38 7.59 72.35
CA ILE A 403 8.64 7.10 71.73
C ILE A 403 8.47 5.68 71.19
N GLU A 404 7.90 4.75 71.95
CA GLU A 404 7.73 3.37 71.50
C GLU A 404 6.73 3.27 70.33
N SER A 405 5.64 4.03 70.38
CA SER A 405 4.68 4.09 69.26
C SER A 405 5.33 4.62 67.97
N ASN A 406 6.13 5.69 68.06
CA ASN A 406 6.87 6.22 66.91
C ASN A 406 7.91 5.22 66.38
N ARG A 407 8.54 4.44 67.26
CA ARG A 407 9.50 3.39 66.88
C ARG A 407 8.84 2.27 66.07
N GLU A 408 7.66 1.81 66.48
CA GLU A 408 6.91 0.79 65.72
C GLU A 408 6.54 1.29 64.32
N ILE A 409 6.11 2.55 64.20
CA ILE A 409 5.79 3.17 62.90
C ILE A 409 7.03 3.26 62.01
N LEU A 410 8.19 3.68 62.56
CA LEU A 410 9.45 3.75 61.82
C LEU A 410 9.92 2.38 61.33
N LEU A 411 9.75 1.32 62.14
CA LEU A 411 10.08 -0.05 61.72
C LEU A 411 9.18 -0.53 60.56
N GLY A 412 7.89 -0.19 60.60
CA GLY A 412 6.96 -0.45 59.51
C GLY A 412 7.37 0.27 58.22
N LEU A 413 7.64 1.58 58.30
CA LEU A 413 8.09 2.38 57.17
C LEU A 413 9.41 1.89 56.57
N LYS A 414 10.36 1.45 57.40
CA LYS A 414 11.62 0.86 56.94
C LYS A 414 11.36 -0.38 56.05
N LYS A 415 10.50 -1.30 56.50
CA LYS A 415 10.16 -2.51 55.73
C LYS A 415 9.48 -2.18 54.41
N ASP A 416 8.56 -1.21 54.42
CA ASP A 416 7.89 -0.73 53.20
C ASP A 416 8.92 -0.15 52.21
N ILE A 417 9.84 0.69 52.69
CA ILE A 417 10.90 1.30 51.88
C ILE A 417 11.81 0.24 51.27
N GLU A 418 12.25 -0.76 52.05
CA GLU A 418 13.09 -1.86 51.55
C GLU A 418 12.38 -2.66 50.44
N THR A 419 11.08 -2.94 50.62
CA THR A 419 10.25 -3.63 49.61
C THR A 419 10.16 -2.82 48.32
N ILE A 420 9.86 -1.52 48.42
CA ILE A 420 9.75 -0.65 47.24
C ILE A 420 11.10 -0.52 46.52
N ARG A 421 12.22 -0.42 47.25
CA ARG A 421 13.55 -0.37 46.65
C ARG A 421 13.90 -1.64 45.87
N MET A 422 13.57 -2.81 46.41
CA MET A 422 13.77 -4.08 45.69
C MET A 422 12.96 -4.15 44.39
N ASP A 423 11.70 -3.68 44.43
CA ASP A 423 10.86 -3.60 43.22
C ASP A 423 11.47 -2.66 42.17
N ILE A 424 11.99 -1.50 42.58
CA ILE A 424 12.63 -0.52 41.67
C ILE A 424 13.87 -1.12 41.02
N GLU A 425 14.75 -1.78 41.77
CA GLU A 425 15.96 -2.41 41.22
C GLU A 425 15.61 -3.51 40.21
N LYS A 426 14.61 -4.36 40.51
CA LYS A 426 14.12 -5.37 39.56
C LYS A 426 13.63 -4.75 38.25
N ARG A 427 12.96 -3.59 38.31
CA ARG A 427 12.49 -2.89 37.10
C ARG A 427 13.60 -2.24 36.31
N LYS A 428 14.64 -1.71 36.99
CA LYS A 428 15.86 -1.25 36.30
C LYS A 428 16.53 -2.41 35.53
N GLU A 429 16.57 -3.60 36.12
CA GLU A 429 17.05 -4.81 35.42
C GLU A 429 16.18 -5.16 34.21
N ASN A 430 14.84 -5.10 34.34
CA ASN A 430 13.91 -5.30 33.21
C ASN A 430 14.18 -4.30 32.08
N LEU A 431 14.27 -3.00 32.40
CA LEU A 431 14.56 -1.93 31.43
C LEU A 431 15.91 -2.16 30.72
N ALA A 432 16.94 -2.55 31.48
CA ALA A 432 18.23 -2.91 30.89
C ALA A 432 18.14 -4.14 29.98
N GLY A 433 17.32 -5.12 30.33
CA GLY A 433 17.03 -6.29 29.49
C GLY A 433 16.30 -5.94 28.19
N ILE A 434 15.33 -5.02 28.25
CA ILE A 434 14.62 -4.51 27.07
C ILE A 434 15.60 -3.78 26.13
N ALA A 435 16.49 -2.94 26.69
CA ALA A 435 17.53 -2.25 25.90
C ALA A 435 18.54 -3.22 25.27
N ALA A 436 18.95 -4.27 25.99
CA ALA A 436 19.91 -5.26 25.49
C ALA A 436 19.36 -6.19 24.40
N ALA A 437 18.04 -6.28 24.25
CA ALA A 437 17.39 -7.11 23.23
C ALA A 437 17.48 -6.56 21.79
N GLY A 438 18.19 -5.45 21.56
CA GLY A 438 18.51 -4.96 20.22
C GLY A 438 17.46 -4.04 19.60
N ILE A 439 16.70 -3.31 20.42
CA ILE A 439 16.05 -2.07 19.96
C ILE A 439 17.20 -1.06 19.89
N GLU A 440 17.72 -0.78 18.69
CA GLU A 440 18.72 0.27 18.52
C GLU A 440 18.19 1.60 19.11
N VAL A 441 19.03 2.20 19.96
CA VAL A 441 18.83 3.49 20.65
C VAL A 441 18.81 4.64 19.65
#